data_AF-A0A7V9AIU4-F1
#
_entry.id   AF-A0A7V9AIU4-F1
#
_cell.length_a   1.000
_cell.length_b   1.000
_cell.length_c   1.000
_cell.angle_alpha   90.00
_cell.angle_beta   90.00
_cell.angle_gamma   90.00
#
_symmetry.space_group_name_H-M   'P 1'
#
loop_
_entity.id
_entity.type
_entity.pdbx_description
1 polymer ?
#
loop_
_entity_poly.entity_id
_entity_poly.type
_entity_poly.pdbx_seq_one_letter_code
_entity_poly.pdbx_strand_id
1 'polypeptide(L)'
;MDELVFGGTLFIIFIAVVFLIIIASFVPIRLWIEAMAAGVRIGLGTLIGMRLRKVNPAGVVRPLINATKAGLALRVDDLEAHYLAGGNVNRVVTALISADKAGIELPFQRAAAIDLAG
;
A
#
# COMPACT_ATOMS: atom_id res chain seq x y z
N MET A 1 29.56 -8.06 -40.56
CA MET A 1 29.57 -8.40 -39.11
C MET A 1 28.96 -7.28 -38.29
N ASP A 2 29.14 -6.02 -38.68
CA ASP A 2 28.68 -4.84 -37.93
C ASP A 2 27.15 -4.73 -37.83
N GLU A 3 26.40 -5.10 -38.88
CA GLU A 3 24.93 -5.10 -38.82
C GLU A 3 24.36 -6.14 -37.84
N LEU A 4 25.00 -7.31 -37.72
CA LEU A 4 24.58 -8.37 -36.79
C LEU A 4 24.86 -7.97 -35.34
N VAL A 5 26.00 -7.31 -35.08
CA VAL A 5 26.36 -6.79 -33.76
C VAL A 5 25.40 -5.66 -33.37
N PHE A 6 25.09 -4.75 -34.28
CA PHE A 6 24.14 -3.65 -34.04
C PHE A 6 22.73 -4.16 -33.72
N GLY A 7 22.23 -5.15 -34.49
CA GLY A 7 20.94 -5.80 -34.21
C GLY A 7 20.91 -6.51 -32.86
N GLY A 8 21.99 -7.21 -32.49
CA GLY A 8 22.12 -7.86 -31.18
C GLY A 8 22.13 -6.88 -30.01
N THR A 9 22.85 -5.76 -30.13
CA THR A 9 22.88 -4.70 -29.09
C THR A 9 21.50 -4.07 -28.90
N LEU A 10 20.78 -3.76 -29.98
CA LEU A 10 19.44 -3.18 -29.90
C LEU A 10 18.45 -4.13 -29.21
N PHE A 11 18.54 -5.43 -29.49
CA PHE A 11 17.71 -6.45 -28.87
C PHE A 11 17.97 -6.60 -27.36
N ILE A 12 19.23 -6.55 -26.93
CA ILE A 12 19.59 -6.60 -25.50
C ILE A 12 19.06 -5.36 -24.76
N ILE A 13 19.23 -4.16 -25.34
CA ILE A 13 18.70 -2.92 -24.76
C ILE A 13 17.17 -3.00 -24.65
N PHE A 14 16.50 -3.51 -25.67
CA PHE A 14 15.05 -3.69 -25.65
C PHE A 14 14.61 -4.60 -24.50
N ILE A 15 15.24 -5.77 -24.33
CA ILE A 15 14.96 -6.68 -23.21
C ILE A 15 15.19 -5.99 -21.86
N ALA A 16 16.30 -5.27 -21.71
CA ALA A 16 16.63 -4.57 -20.47
C ALA A 16 15.57 -3.52 -20.11
N VAL A 17 15.10 -2.74 -21.09
CA VAL A 17 14.04 -1.75 -20.89
C VAL A 17 12.72 -2.41 -20.51
N VAL A 18 12.32 -3.48 -21.20
CA VAL A 18 11.10 -4.24 -20.88
C VAL A 18 11.16 -4.80 -19.45
N PHE A 19 12.29 -5.39 -19.07
CA PHE A 19 12.52 -5.91 -17.73
C PHE A 19 12.41 -4.81 -16.66
N LEU A 20 12.97 -3.63 -16.93
CA LEU A 20 12.91 -2.48 -16.02
C LEU A 20 11.48 -1.96 -15.87
N ILE A 21 10.69 -1.92 -16.94
CA ILE A 21 9.26 -1.56 -16.89
C ILE A 21 8.47 -2.57 -16.05
N ILE A 22 8.76 -3.86 -16.16
CA ILE A 22 8.10 -4.91 -15.36
C ILE A 22 8.40 -4.70 -13.87
N ILE A 23 9.66 -4.47 -13.50
CA ILE A 23 10.01 -4.19 -12.10
C ILE A 23 9.35 -2.89 -11.62
N ALA A 24 9.42 -1.81 -12.41
CA ALA A 24 8.85 -0.52 -12.06
C ALA A 24 7.31 -0.57 -11.90
N SER A 25 6.63 -1.43 -12.65
CA SER A 25 5.18 -1.65 -12.50
C SER A 25 4.83 -2.50 -11.29
N PHE A 26 5.75 -3.35 -10.83
CA PHE A 26 5.58 -4.13 -9.61
C PHE A 26 5.81 -3.31 -8.33
N VAL A 27 6.79 -2.39 -8.36
CA VAL A 27 7.15 -1.56 -7.20
C VAL A 27 6.23 -0.33 -7.13
N PRO A 28 5.42 -0.16 -6.08
CA PRO A 28 4.49 0.97 -5.96
C PRO A 28 5.21 2.25 -5.48
N ILE A 29 6.18 2.75 -6.25
CA ILE A 29 7.02 3.92 -5.91
C ILE A 29 6.15 5.16 -5.67
N ARG A 30 5.11 5.37 -6.48
CA ARG A 30 4.19 6.50 -6.33
C ARG A 30 3.54 6.53 -4.95
N LEU A 31 3.05 5.38 -4.48
CA LEU A 31 2.40 5.23 -3.18
C LEU A 31 3.41 5.39 -2.03
N TRP A 32 4.63 4.91 -2.23
CA TRP A 32 5.70 5.07 -1.25
C TRP A 32 6.06 6.54 -1.02
N ILE A 33 6.18 7.32 -2.10
CA ILE A 33 6.41 8.78 -2.01
C ILE A 33 5.21 9.46 -1.32
N GLU A 34 3.97 9.07 -1.68
CA GLU A 34 2.74 9.57 -1.06
C GLU A 34 2.73 9.34 0.47
N ALA A 35 3.11 8.14 0.91
CA ALA A 35 3.22 7.78 2.32
C ALA A 35 4.28 8.61 3.05
N MET A 36 5.48 8.71 2.46
CA MET A 36 6.57 9.49 3.05
C MET A 36 6.22 10.97 3.20
N ALA A 37 5.61 11.56 2.17
CA ALA A 37 5.15 12.95 2.21
C ALA A 37 4.08 13.19 3.27
N ALA A 38 3.32 12.17 3.64
CA ALA A 38 2.34 12.21 4.73
C ALA A 38 2.91 11.84 6.11
N GLY A 39 4.22 11.63 6.24
CA GLY A 39 4.87 11.21 7.49
C GLY A 39 4.73 9.72 7.83
N VAL A 40 4.13 8.92 6.95
CA VAL A 40 3.99 7.47 7.12
C VAL A 40 5.27 6.78 6.62
N ARG A 41 6.09 6.31 7.55
CA ARG A 41 7.35 5.62 7.25
C ARG A 41 7.11 4.14 6.93
N ILE A 42 6.91 3.83 5.66
CA ILE A 42 6.83 2.45 5.16
C ILE A 42 7.96 2.20 4.16
N GLY A 43 8.61 1.03 4.25
CA GLY A 43 9.66 0.63 3.31
C GLY A 43 9.08 0.11 1.99
N LEU A 44 9.83 0.27 0.89
CA LEU A 44 9.47 -0.34 -0.40
C LEU A 44 9.30 -1.86 -0.29
N GLY A 45 10.15 -2.52 0.50
CA GLY A 45 10.06 -3.97 0.77
C GLY A 45 8.72 -4.38 1.37
N THR A 46 8.13 -3.56 2.26
CA THR A 46 6.79 -3.82 2.82
C THR A 46 5.72 -3.75 1.74
N LEU A 47 5.78 -2.75 0.85
CA LEU A 47 4.78 -2.60 -0.22
C LEU A 47 4.87 -3.73 -1.25
N ILE A 48 6.09 -4.18 -1.57
CA ILE A 48 6.31 -5.36 -2.40
C ILE A 48 5.78 -6.60 -1.68
N GLY A 49 6.09 -6.76 -0.39
CA GLY A 49 5.61 -7.86 0.46
C GLY A 49 4.09 -7.92 0.58
N MET A 50 3.39 -6.79 0.57
CA MET A 50 1.93 -6.73 0.46
C MET A 50 1.45 -7.38 -0.84
N ARG A 51 2.03 -7.00 -1.99
CA ARG A 51 1.64 -7.60 -3.29
C ARG A 51 1.90 -9.11 -3.32
N LEU A 52 3.01 -9.57 -2.75
CA LEU A 52 3.34 -11.00 -2.64
C LEU A 52 2.31 -11.75 -1.78
N ARG A 53 1.83 -11.14 -0.71
CA ARG A 53 0.77 -11.66 0.16
C ARG A 53 -0.65 -11.44 -0.41
N LYS A 54 -0.76 -10.99 -1.67
CA LYS A 54 -2.04 -10.68 -2.35
C LYS A 54 -2.84 -9.54 -1.69
N VAL A 55 -2.16 -8.64 -1.00
CA VAL A 55 -2.71 -7.41 -0.44
C VAL A 55 -2.48 -6.27 -1.42
N ASN A 56 -3.52 -5.50 -1.73
CA ASN A 56 -3.36 -4.27 -2.51
C ASN A 56 -2.73 -3.18 -1.63
N PRO A 57 -1.49 -2.74 -1.89
CA PRO A 57 -0.82 -1.77 -1.02
C PRO A 57 -1.58 -0.45 -0.89
N ALA A 58 -2.21 0.01 -1.98
CA ALA A 58 -2.96 1.27 -1.97
C ALA A 58 -4.21 1.18 -1.08
N GLY A 59 -4.81 -0.01 -0.96
CA GLY A 59 -5.97 -0.27 -0.11
C GLY A 59 -5.68 -0.22 1.39
N VAL A 60 -4.41 -0.34 1.79
CA VAL A 60 -3.96 -0.30 3.19
C VAL A 60 -3.30 1.03 3.53
N VAL A 61 -2.37 1.47 2.67
CA VAL A 61 -1.51 2.63 2.94
C VAL A 61 -2.28 3.95 2.87
N ARG A 62 -3.25 4.10 1.96
CA ARG A 62 -4.05 5.34 1.88
C ARG A 62 -4.93 5.55 3.11
N PRO A 63 -5.67 4.53 3.60
CA PRO A 63 -6.32 4.63 4.90
C PRO A 63 -5.34 4.96 6.02
N LEU A 64 -4.15 4.33 6.06
CA LEU A 64 -3.14 4.65 7.06
C LEU A 64 -2.70 6.12 7.01
N ILE A 65 -2.46 6.67 5.82
CA ILE A 65 -2.17 8.10 5.61
C ILE A 65 -3.28 8.97 6.20
N ASN A 66 -4.55 8.62 5.94
CA ASN A 66 -5.69 9.36 6.46
C ASN A 66 -5.75 9.31 8.00
N ALA A 67 -5.51 8.13 8.59
CA ALA A 67 -5.44 7.95 10.04
C ALA A 67 -4.33 8.81 10.65
N THR A 68 -3.11 8.75 10.09
CA THR A 68 -1.97 9.55 10.56
C THR A 68 -2.24 11.05 10.47
N LYS A 69 -2.84 11.53 9.37
CA LYS A 69 -3.24 12.94 9.23
C LYS A 69 -4.34 13.36 10.20
N ALA A 70 -5.17 12.43 10.66
CA ALA A 70 -6.17 12.67 11.69
C ALA A 70 -5.61 12.55 13.12
N GLY A 71 -4.31 12.26 13.29
CA GLY A 71 -3.70 12.07 14.61
C GLY A 71 -3.88 10.66 15.19
N LEU A 72 -4.45 9.72 14.44
CA LEU A 72 -4.63 8.34 14.89
C LEU A 72 -3.36 7.52 14.66
N ALA A 73 -2.86 6.92 15.74
CA ALA A 73 -1.73 6.00 15.70
C ALA A 73 -2.21 4.57 15.40
N LEU A 74 -2.26 4.21 14.12
CA LEU A 74 -2.60 2.86 13.67
C LEU A 74 -1.36 2.14 13.14
N ARG A 75 -1.30 0.81 13.33
CA ARG A 75 -0.23 -0.02 12.77
C ARG A 75 -0.61 -0.51 11.38
N VAL A 76 0.34 -0.48 10.46
CA VAL A 76 0.14 -1.02 9.10
C VAL A 76 -0.23 -2.51 9.13
N ASP A 77 0.35 -3.27 10.07
CA ASP A 77 0.10 -4.72 10.20
C ASP A 77 -1.37 -5.01 10.56
N ASP A 78 -2.00 -4.18 11.40
CA ASP A 78 -3.39 -4.37 11.81
C ASP A 78 -4.34 -4.09 10.64
N LEU A 79 -4.06 -3.04 9.87
CA LEU A 79 -4.81 -2.69 8.67
C LEU A 79 -4.66 -3.75 7.58
N GLU A 80 -3.44 -4.28 7.40
CA GLU A 80 -3.16 -5.37 6.47
C GLU A 80 -3.85 -6.68 6.90
N ALA A 81 -3.80 -7.03 8.19
CA ALA A 81 -4.48 -8.21 8.72
C ALA A 81 -6.00 -8.10 8.52
N HIS A 82 -6.57 -6.92 8.75
CA HIS A 82 -7.99 -6.69 8.50
C HIS A 82 -8.34 -6.78 7.00
N TYR A 83 -7.49 -6.27 6.11
CA TYR A 83 -7.64 -6.44 4.65
C TYR A 83 -7.64 -7.93 4.26
N LEU A 84 -6.70 -8.71 4.81
CA LEU A 84 -6.58 -10.15 4.55
C LEU A 84 -7.76 -10.95 5.10
N ALA A 85 -8.38 -10.49 6.18
CA ALA A 85 -9.63 -11.05 6.71
C ALA A 85 -10.85 -10.74 5.83
N GLY A 86 -10.69 -10.01 4.72
CA GLY A 86 -11.76 -9.60 3.81
C GLY A 86 -12.46 -8.31 4.23
N GLY A 87 -11.94 -7.61 5.25
CA GLY A 87 -12.51 -6.38 5.76
C GLY A 87 -12.19 -5.14 4.91
N ASN A 88 -12.99 -4.09 5.10
CA ASN A 88 -12.83 -2.81 4.45
C ASN A 88 -12.05 -1.83 5.34
N VAL A 89 -10.72 -1.83 5.14
CA VAL A 89 -9.79 -0.93 5.84
C VAL A 89 -10.19 0.54 5.78
N ASN A 90 -10.65 1.02 4.62
CA ASN A 90 -11.04 2.41 4.47
C ASN A 90 -12.28 2.75 5.30
N ARG A 91 -13.27 1.85 5.36
CA ARG A 91 -14.46 2.02 6.19
C ARG A 91 -14.09 2.07 7.67
N VAL A 92 -13.27 1.12 8.14
CA VAL A 92 -12.82 1.08 9.54
C VAL A 92 -12.07 2.35 9.92
N VAL A 93 -11.10 2.78 9.13
CA VAL A 93 -10.35 4.01 9.42
C VAL A 93 -11.27 5.24 9.42
N THR A 94 -12.21 5.35 8.48
CA THR A 94 -13.15 6.48 8.44
C THR A 94 -14.06 6.51 9.67
N ALA A 95 -14.50 5.34 10.14
CA ALA A 95 -15.28 5.22 11.38
C ALA A 95 -14.47 5.65 12.61
N LEU A 96 -13.20 5.24 12.69
CA LEU A 96 -12.29 5.64 13.78
C LEU A 96 -12.06 7.16 13.80
N ILE A 97 -11.81 7.77 12.64
CA ILE A 97 -11.64 9.23 12.53
C ILE A 97 -12.93 9.95 12.95
N SER A 98 -14.10 9.43 12.57
CA SER A 98 -15.39 10.02 12.94
C SER A 98 -15.66 9.89 14.45
N ALA A 99 -15.34 8.74 15.05
CA ALA A 99 -15.52 8.49 16.47
C ALA A 99 -14.60 9.40 17.31
N ASP A 100 -13.33 9.52 16.93
CA ASP A 100 -12.36 10.41 17.58
C ASP A 100 -12.83 11.87 17.57
N LYS A 101 -13.30 12.37 16.41
CA LYS A 101 -13.87 13.71 16.28
C LYS A 101 -15.15 13.92 17.10
N ALA A 102 -15.90 12.86 17.37
CA ALA A 102 -17.10 12.89 18.19
C ALA A 102 -16.82 12.68 19.69
N GLY A 103 -15.57 12.47 20.08
CA GLY A 103 -15.19 12.15 21.46
C GLY A 103 -15.67 10.76 21.90
N ILE A 104 -15.89 9.84 20.96
CA ILE A 104 -16.34 8.47 21.22
C ILE A 104 -15.14 7.54 21.19
N GLU A 105 -14.93 6.83 22.31
CA GLU A 105 -13.89 5.81 22.37
C GLU A 105 -14.29 4.58 21.54
N LEU A 106 -13.63 4.44 20.38
CA LEU A 106 -13.82 3.30 19.48
C LEU A 106 -12.46 2.65 19.19
N PRO A 107 -12.14 1.52 19.85
CA PRO A 107 -10.89 0.81 19.58
C PRO A 107 -10.94 0.15 18.19
N PHE A 108 -9.77 0.08 17.53
CA PHE A 108 -9.61 -0.51 16.19
C PHE A 108 -10.26 -1.90 16.09
N GLN A 109 -10.04 -2.77 17.09
CA GLN A 109 -10.55 -4.14 17.10
C GLN A 109 -12.09 -4.18 17.09
N ARG A 110 -12.75 -3.22 17.78
CA ARG A 110 -14.21 -3.13 17.78
C ARG A 110 -14.71 -2.65 16.42
N ALA A 111 -14.09 -1.63 15.84
CA ALA A 111 -14.44 -1.14 14.50
C ALA A 111 -14.24 -2.23 13.43
N ALA A 112 -13.14 -2.97 13.49
CA ALA A 112 -12.84 -4.09 12.61
C ALA A 112 -13.84 -5.24 12.77
N ALA A 113 -14.21 -5.60 14.01
CA ALA A 113 -15.22 -6.62 14.26
C ALA A 113 -16.60 -6.21 13.73
N ILE A 114 -16.99 -4.93 13.87
CA ILE A 114 -18.23 -4.40 13.31
C ILE A 114 -18.22 -4.49 11.77
N ASP A 115 -17.11 -4.14 11.13
CA ASP A 115 -17.01 -4.23 9.67
C ASP A 115 -17.10 -5.68 9.16
N LEU A 116 -16.51 -6.64 9.88
CA LEU A 116 -16.57 -8.07 9.52
C LEU A 116 -17.89 -8.75 9.87
N ALA A 117 -18.66 -8.21 10.82
CA ALA A 117 -19.97 -8.73 11.21
C ALA A 117 -21.11 -8.28 10.27
N GLY A 118 -20.82 -7.36 9.34
CA GLY A 118 -21.77 -6.76 8.41
C GLY A 118 -21.88 -7.50 7.08
#